data_AF-A0A6P7P1J2-F1
#
_entry.id   AF-A0A6P7P1J2-F1
#
_cell.length_a   1.000
_cell.length_b   1.000
_cell.length_c   1.000
_cell.angle_alpha   90.00
_cell.angle_beta   90.00
_cell.angle_gamma   90.00
#
_symmetry.space_group_name_H-M   'P 1'
#
loop_
_entity.id
_entity.type
_entity.pdbx_description
1 polymer ?
#
loop_
_entity_poly.entity_id
_entity_poly.type
_entity_poly.pdbx_seq_one_letter_code
_entity_poly.pdbx_strand_id
1 'polypeptide(L)'
;MATGELNPSHYPAQRAAKVVQHYLNTRYGSPYRVFGLHKVHSGHAEDVAESGRKYLLKISVQEFLRETVKNCTAEVFFPKGEKQASPEVRASCDELLQIDSKAQDEALYQRYKMNQSLVSAEYLPDSHGNMDPDMKPFWHLGIVAASFVMLSESNEKTLYNTAQVAQVTQLETENDQLKFNYDILLHDMVSQEIMHWKVLFTWSPSEGVKVLQKEQLPRCHCGRLPNKN
;
A
#
# COMPACT_ATOMS: atom_id res chain seq x y z
N MET A 1 -10.39 -19.85 -13.36
CA MET A 1 -10.78 -18.43 -13.57
C MET A 1 -10.89 -18.18 -15.07
N ALA A 2 -11.61 -17.15 -15.51
CA ALA A 2 -11.84 -16.89 -16.94
C ALA A 2 -10.59 -16.34 -17.64
N THR A 3 -10.10 -17.04 -18.66
CA THR A 3 -8.94 -16.68 -19.50
C THR A 3 -9.43 -16.01 -20.79
N GLY A 4 -8.63 -15.11 -21.37
CA GLY A 4 -9.04 -14.26 -22.47
C GLY A 4 -9.45 -12.85 -22.01
N GLU A 5 -10.34 -12.21 -22.77
CA GLU A 5 -10.85 -10.88 -22.44
C GLU A 5 -11.64 -10.90 -21.13
N LEU A 6 -11.31 -9.96 -20.24
CA LEU A 6 -11.93 -9.81 -18.94
C LEU A 6 -12.98 -8.72 -18.97
N ASN A 7 -14.11 -8.95 -18.28
CA ASN A 7 -15.00 -7.85 -17.92
C ASN A 7 -14.26 -6.87 -16.99
N PRO A 8 -14.08 -5.60 -17.36
CA PRO A 8 -13.32 -4.63 -16.57
C PRO A 8 -13.90 -4.38 -15.17
N SER A 9 -15.21 -4.59 -14.99
CA SER A 9 -15.90 -4.38 -13.70
C SER A 9 -15.91 -5.63 -12.81
N HIS A 10 -15.41 -6.76 -13.31
CA HIS A 10 -15.45 -8.03 -12.58
C HIS A 10 -14.16 -8.27 -11.77
N TYR A 11 -14.27 -9.09 -10.74
CA TYR A 11 -13.23 -9.22 -9.71
C TYR A 11 -11.83 -9.58 -10.21
N PRO A 12 -11.59 -10.40 -11.26
CA PRO A 12 -10.23 -10.72 -11.70
C PRO A 12 -9.49 -9.47 -12.20
N ALA A 13 -10.17 -8.65 -13.01
CA ALA A 13 -9.60 -7.42 -13.54
C ALA A 13 -9.37 -6.38 -12.42
N GLN A 14 -10.34 -6.23 -11.52
CA GLN A 14 -10.26 -5.30 -10.40
C GLN A 14 -9.15 -5.66 -9.40
N ARG A 15 -9.01 -6.94 -9.04
CA ARG A 15 -7.96 -7.42 -8.12
C ARG A 15 -6.58 -7.25 -8.73
N ALA A 16 -6.39 -7.67 -9.99
CA ALA A 16 -5.11 -7.47 -10.68
C ALA A 16 -4.76 -5.96 -10.80
N ALA A 17 -5.74 -5.11 -11.14
CA ALA A 17 -5.53 -3.66 -11.20
C ALA A 17 -5.21 -3.04 -9.83
N LYS A 18 -5.76 -3.57 -8.74
CA LYS A 18 -5.43 -3.12 -7.38
C LYS A 18 -3.97 -3.38 -7.03
N VAL A 19 -3.40 -4.51 -7.46
CA VAL A 19 -1.97 -4.81 -7.27
C VAL A 19 -1.09 -3.77 -7.96
N VAL A 20 -1.51 -3.24 -9.12
CA VAL A 20 -0.79 -2.14 -9.80
C VAL A 20 -0.75 -0.88 -8.93
N GLN A 21 -1.83 -0.55 -8.22
CA GLN A 21 -1.85 0.56 -7.27
C GLN A 21 -0.79 0.37 -6.17
N HIS A 22 -0.74 -0.81 -5.55
CA HIS A 22 0.24 -1.11 -4.51
C HIS A 22 1.67 -1.00 -5.06
N TYR A 23 1.92 -1.54 -6.25
CA TYR A 23 3.19 -1.39 -6.95
C TYR A 23 3.59 0.08 -7.14
N LEU A 24 2.70 0.92 -7.66
CA LEU A 24 3.00 2.34 -7.86
C LEU A 24 3.34 3.05 -6.53
N ASN A 25 2.59 2.77 -5.47
CA ASN A 25 2.90 3.33 -4.15
C ASN A 25 4.27 2.86 -3.63
N THR A 26 4.67 1.61 -3.86
CA THR A 26 6.00 1.12 -3.42
C THR A 26 7.16 1.78 -4.17
N ARG A 27 6.93 2.18 -5.43
CA ARG A 27 7.95 2.80 -6.29
C ARG A 27 8.02 4.31 -6.16
N TYR A 28 6.88 4.94 -5.96
CA TYR A 28 6.69 6.37 -6.22
C TYR A 28 5.93 7.08 -5.10
N GLY A 29 5.41 6.35 -4.11
CA GLY A 29 4.62 6.91 -3.03
C GLY A 29 5.46 7.71 -2.03
N SER A 30 4.87 8.76 -1.48
CA SER A 30 5.46 9.62 -0.45
C SER A 30 4.35 10.20 0.46
N PRO A 31 4.69 10.88 1.57
CA PRO A 31 3.70 11.57 2.41
C PRO A 31 2.81 12.57 1.65
N TYR A 32 3.28 13.11 0.53
CA TYR A 32 2.52 14.02 -0.33
C TYR A 32 2.25 13.48 -1.74
N ARG A 33 2.34 12.16 -1.93
CA ARG A 33 2.00 11.51 -3.20
C ARG A 33 1.52 10.09 -2.97
N VAL A 34 0.21 9.85 -3.11
CA VAL A 34 -0.40 8.53 -2.93
C VAL A 34 -1.32 8.21 -4.10
N PHE A 35 -1.18 7.00 -4.63
CA PHE A 35 -1.91 6.54 -5.79
C PHE A 35 -3.08 5.61 -5.42
N GLY A 36 -4.17 5.79 -6.14
CA GLY A 36 -5.40 5.01 -6.08
C GLY A 36 -5.81 4.47 -7.46
N LEU A 37 -6.30 3.23 -7.53
CA LEU A 37 -6.99 2.77 -8.73
C LEU A 37 -8.25 3.60 -8.94
N HIS A 38 -8.38 4.26 -10.09
CA HIS A 38 -9.57 5.03 -10.46
C HIS A 38 -10.55 4.17 -11.26
N LYS A 39 -10.08 3.59 -12.38
CA LYS A 39 -10.92 2.76 -13.25
C LYS A 39 -10.10 1.71 -14.01
N VAL A 40 -10.71 0.56 -14.26
CA VAL A 40 -10.22 -0.41 -15.24
C VAL A 40 -10.95 -0.19 -16.56
N HIS A 41 -10.21 0.06 -17.63
CA HIS A 41 -10.78 0.29 -18.97
C HIS A 41 -10.88 -1.02 -19.75
N SER A 42 -9.84 -1.85 -19.69
CA SER A 42 -9.82 -3.18 -20.31
C SER A 42 -8.88 -4.11 -19.58
N GLY A 43 -9.11 -5.41 -19.68
CA GLY A 43 -8.23 -6.43 -19.13
C GLY A 43 -8.22 -7.69 -19.98
N HIS A 44 -7.09 -8.37 -20.01
CA HIS A 44 -6.92 -9.69 -20.61
C HIS A 44 -6.13 -10.57 -19.64
N ALA A 45 -6.56 -11.82 -19.45
CA ALA A 45 -5.84 -12.79 -18.64
C ALA A 45 -5.35 -13.96 -19.50
N GLU A 46 -4.13 -14.40 -19.22
CA GLU A 46 -3.49 -15.54 -19.88
C GLU A 46 -2.90 -16.48 -18.83
N ASP A 47 -3.17 -17.78 -18.95
CA ASP A 47 -2.47 -18.79 -18.15
C ASP A 47 -1.09 -19.04 -18.76
N VAL A 48 -0.03 -18.85 -17.97
CA VAL A 48 1.34 -19.09 -18.41
C VAL A 48 1.75 -20.48 -17.95
N ALA A 49 1.26 -21.51 -18.63
CA ALA A 49 1.48 -22.92 -18.30
C ALA A 49 1.37 -23.18 -16.77
N GLU A 50 2.35 -23.89 -16.20
CA GLU A 50 2.44 -24.19 -14.77
C GLU A 50 3.05 -23.06 -13.93
N SER A 51 3.56 -21.98 -14.56
CA SER A 51 4.32 -20.95 -13.82
C SER A 51 3.43 -19.92 -13.14
N GLY A 52 2.23 -19.66 -13.67
CA GLY A 52 1.38 -18.62 -13.12
C GLY A 52 0.30 -18.14 -14.06
N ARG A 53 -0.16 -16.92 -13.79
CA ARG A 53 -1.19 -16.25 -14.58
C ARG A 53 -0.88 -14.79 -14.78
N LYS A 54 -0.94 -14.35 -16.03
CA LYS A 54 -0.61 -13.00 -16.46
C LYS A 54 -1.88 -12.21 -16.74
N TYR A 55 -1.85 -10.93 -16.40
CA TYR A 55 -2.91 -9.96 -16.62
C TYR A 55 -2.34 -8.75 -17.36
N LEU A 56 -2.93 -8.43 -18.51
CA LEU A 56 -2.64 -7.22 -19.28
C LEU A 56 -3.79 -6.24 -19.09
N LEU A 57 -3.49 -5.04 -18.59
CA LEU A 57 -4.48 -4.09 -18.11
C LEU A 57 -4.28 -2.71 -18.73
N LYS A 58 -5.40 -2.07 -19.10
CA LYS A 58 -5.47 -0.62 -19.33
C LYS A 58 -6.29 -0.02 -18.20
N ILE A 59 -5.69 0.85 -17.41
CA ILE A 59 -6.30 1.42 -16.21
C ILE A 59 -6.12 2.94 -16.17
N SER A 60 -6.88 3.60 -15.33
CA SER A 60 -6.57 4.94 -14.86
C SER A 60 -6.29 4.92 -13.37
N VAL A 61 -5.32 5.72 -12.97
CA VAL A 61 -4.83 5.85 -11.60
C VAL A 61 -4.99 7.32 -11.20
N GLN A 62 -5.47 7.54 -9.98
CA GLN A 62 -5.63 8.86 -9.39
C GLN A 62 -4.50 9.10 -8.38
N GLU A 63 -3.90 10.28 -8.41
CA GLU A 63 -3.13 10.81 -7.29
C GLU A 63 -4.10 11.56 -6.37
N PHE A 64 -4.23 11.11 -5.13
CA PHE A 64 -5.33 11.52 -4.25
C PHE A 64 -5.24 12.97 -3.77
N LEU A 65 -4.04 13.53 -3.62
CA LEU A 65 -3.90 14.86 -3.01
C LEU A 65 -4.19 15.98 -4.00
N ARG A 66 -3.99 15.73 -5.31
CA ARG A 66 -4.25 16.69 -6.39
C ARG A 66 -5.41 16.28 -7.29
N GLU A 67 -6.10 15.20 -6.92
CA GLU A 67 -7.23 14.61 -7.65
C GLU A 67 -6.93 14.38 -9.15
N THR A 68 -5.65 14.18 -9.49
CA THR A 68 -5.20 14.07 -10.88
C THR A 68 -5.33 12.63 -11.34
N VAL A 69 -6.14 12.38 -12.36
CA VAL A 69 -6.36 11.05 -12.94
C VAL A 69 -5.55 10.90 -14.24
N LYS A 70 -4.74 9.83 -14.33
CA LYS A 70 -3.90 9.53 -15.50
C LYS A 70 -4.07 8.09 -15.96
N ASN A 71 -3.96 7.89 -17.26
CA ASN A 71 -4.01 6.56 -17.86
C ASN A 71 -2.68 5.83 -17.67
N CYS A 72 -2.78 4.52 -17.48
CA CYS A 72 -1.66 3.60 -17.37
C CYS A 72 -1.92 2.33 -18.16
N THR A 73 -0.83 1.71 -18.59
CA THR A 73 -0.84 0.30 -19.03
C THR A 73 -0.03 -0.51 -18.04
N ALA A 74 -0.48 -1.73 -17.75
CA ALA A 74 0.20 -2.58 -16.79
C ALA A 74 0.13 -4.07 -17.15
N GLU A 75 1.18 -4.78 -16.77
CA GLU A 75 1.26 -6.24 -16.75
C GLU A 75 1.41 -6.67 -15.29
N VAL A 76 0.56 -7.61 -14.86
CA VAL A 76 0.64 -8.24 -13.53
C VAL A 76 0.74 -9.74 -13.73
N PHE A 77 1.76 -10.35 -13.15
CA PHE A 77 1.93 -11.79 -13.16
C PHE A 77 1.81 -12.33 -11.73
N PHE A 78 0.86 -13.23 -11.52
CA PHE A 78 0.70 -13.97 -10.28
C PHE A 78 1.36 -15.35 -10.44
N PRO A 79 2.47 -15.61 -9.73
CA PRO A 79 3.12 -16.92 -9.79
C PRO A 79 2.23 -18.01 -9.18
N LYS A 80 2.30 -19.22 -9.74
CA LYS A 80 1.76 -20.45 -9.17
C LYS A 80 2.90 -21.21 -8.47
N GLY A 81 2.61 -21.80 -7.31
CA GLY A 81 3.58 -22.60 -6.56
C GLY A 81 3.06 -22.96 -5.17
N GLU A 82 3.74 -23.92 -4.50
CA GLU A 82 3.39 -24.33 -3.12
C GLU A 82 3.63 -23.23 -2.09
N LYS A 83 4.64 -22.38 -2.33
CA LYS A 83 4.89 -21.18 -1.52
C LYS A 83 4.30 -19.97 -2.22
N GLN A 84 3.54 -19.18 -1.46
CA GLN A 84 3.05 -17.88 -1.92
C GLN A 84 4.26 -17.01 -2.31
N ALA A 85 4.28 -16.56 -3.56
CA ALA A 85 5.27 -15.62 -4.07
C ALA A 85 4.58 -14.28 -4.39
N SER A 86 5.34 -13.19 -4.26
CA SER A 86 4.86 -11.86 -4.62
C SER A 86 4.52 -11.78 -6.11
N PRO A 87 3.47 -11.05 -6.51
CA PRO A 87 3.20 -10.74 -7.90
C PRO A 87 4.33 -9.92 -8.52
N GLU A 88 4.62 -10.18 -9.79
CA GLU A 88 5.49 -9.33 -10.59
C GLU A 88 4.64 -8.29 -11.32
N VAL A 89 5.05 -7.03 -11.26
CA VAL A 89 4.30 -5.92 -11.86
C VAL A 89 5.20 -5.07 -12.73
N ARG A 90 4.72 -4.76 -13.94
CA ARG A 90 5.29 -3.75 -14.83
C ARG A 90 4.19 -2.77 -15.18
N ALA A 91 4.44 -1.48 -15.00
CA ALA A 91 3.46 -0.44 -15.30
C ALA A 91 4.14 0.73 -16.01
N SER A 92 3.47 1.27 -17.02
CA SER A 92 3.82 2.54 -17.66
C SER A 92 2.71 3.55 -17.37
N CYS A 93 3.09 4.62 -16.68
CA CYS A 93 2.23 5.67 -16.13
C CYS A 93 2.91 7.05 -16.30
N ASP A 94 3.51 7.33 -17.45
CA ASP A 94 4.49 8.42 -17.62
C ASP A 94 3.94 9.80 -17.25
N GLU A 95 2.67 10.07 -17.56
CA GLU A 95 2.01 11.33 -17.19
C GLU A 95 1.79 11.49 -15.69
N LEU A 96 1.63 10.39 -14.96
CA LEU A 96 1.44 10.39 -13.50
C LEU A 96 2.75 10.71 -12.77
N LEU A 97 3.89 10.37 -13.38
CA LEU A 97 5.22 10.61 -12.81
C LEU A 97 5.63 12.09 -12.85
N GLN A 98 4.95 12.92 -13.64
CA GLN A 98 5.16 14.37 -13.70
C GLN A 98 4.60 15.11 -12.46
N ILE A 99 3.86 14.41 -11.59
CA ILE A 99 3.34 15.00 -10.36
C ILE A 99 4.48 15.11 -9.35
N ASP A 100 4.91 16.35 -9.10
CA ASP A 100 6.01 16.68 -8.21
C ASP A 100 5.54 16.96 -6.78
N SER A 101 6.03 16.18 -5.81
CA SER A 101 5.82 16.35 -4.36
C SER A 101 7.09 16.73 -3.62
N LYS A 102 8.22 16.93 -4.32
CA LYS A 102 9.56 17.03 -3.72
C LYS A 102 9.67 18.15 -2.69
N ALA A 103 9.12 19.33 -2.96
CA ALA A 103 9.21 20.46 -2.04
C ALA A 103 8.48 20.20 -0.71
N GLN A 104 7.29 19.59 -0.76
CA GLN A 104 6.52 19.24 0.42
C GLN A 104 7.18 18.10 1.20
N ASP A 105 7.67 17.08 0.49
CA ASP A 105 8.41 15.97 1.08
C ASP A 105 9.69 16.47 1.78
N GLU A 106 10.45 17.38 1.16
CA GLU A 106 11.65 17.98 1.75
C GLU A 106 11.32 18.80 3.00
N ALA A 107 10.27 19.62 2.96
CA ALA A 107 9.85 20.41 4.11
C ALA A 107 9.46 19.54 5.31
N LEU A 108 8.74 18.44 5.07
CA LEU A 108 8.38 17.47 6.10
C LEU A 108 9.61 16.77 6.66
N TYR A 109 10.51 16.33 5.79
CA TYR A 109 11.76 15.69 6.18
C TYR A 109 12.60 16.59 7.09
N GLN A 110 12.84 17.85 6.69
CA GLN A 110 13.62 18.79 7.49
C GLN A 110 12.97 19.06 8.85
N ARG A 111 11.63 19.24 8.89
CA ARG A 111 10.87 19.43 10.14
C ARG A 111 11.12 18.28 11.12
N TYR A 112 10.96 17.04 10.68
CA TYR A 112 11.02 15.87 11.58
C TYR A 112 12.42 15.31 11.79
N LYS A 113 13.39 15.73 10.98
CA LYS A 113 14.82 15.47 11.24
C LYS A 113 15.39 16.40 12.31
N MET A 114 14.97 17.68 12.31
CA MET A 114 15.48 18.69 13.24
C MET A 114 14.69 18.77 14.56
N ASN A 115 13.44 18.31 14.59
CA ASN A 115 12.63 18.33 15.80
C ASN A 115 13.19 17.42 16.89
N GLN A 116 13.26 17.94 18.12
CA GLN A 116 13.68 17.17 19.29
C GLN A 116 12.60 16.19 19.77
N SER A 117 11.31 16.46 19.47
CA SER A 117 10.22 15.54 19.78
C SER A 117 9.92 14.62 18.60
N LEU A 118 10.05 13.32 18.85
CA LEU A 118 9.66 12.27 17.92
C LEU A 118 8.13 12.20 17.79
N VAL A 119 7.64 11.96 16.58
CA VAL A 119 6.21 11.78 16.33
C VAL A 119 5.71 10.49 16.95
N SER A 120 4.57 10.57 17.63
CA SER A 120 3.78 9.41 18.02
C SER A 120 2.30 9.73 17.85
N ALA A 121 1.55 8.85 17.21
CA ALA A 121 0.11 8.98 17.02
C ALA A 121 -0.54 7.60 16.92
N GLU A 122 -1.83 7.56 17.21
CA GLU A 122 -2.63 6.34 17.20
C GLU A 122 -3.92 6.56 16.40
N TYR A 123 -4.46 5.47 15.85
CA TYR A 123 -5.75 5.42 15.17
C TYR A 123 -5.90 6.49 14.07
N LEU A 124 -5.10 6.37 13.00
CA LEU A 124 -5.16 7.22 11.82
C LEU A 124 -5.82 6.46 10.65
N PRO A 125 -7.03 6.83 10.18
CA PRO A 125 -7.98 7.73 10.83
C PRO A 125 -8.66 7.09 12.06
N ASP A 126 -9.37 7.88 12.86
CA ASP A 126 -10.12 7.37 14.01
C ASP A 126 -11.35 6.55 13.58
N SER A 127 -12.10 6.02 14.55
CA SER A 127 -13.30 5.21 14.29
C SER A 127 -14.43 5.91 13.51
N HIS A 128 -14.38 7.24 13.39
CA HIS A 128 -15.33 8.06 12.64
C HIS A 128 -14.75 8.54 11.30
N GLY A 129 -13.52 8.14 10.96
CA GLY A 129 -12.82 8.60 9.76
C GLY A 129 -12.16 9.97 9.91
N ASN A 130 -12.07 10.51 11.12
CA ASN A 130 -11.44 11.81 11.38
C ASN A 130 -9.94 11.66 11.63
N MET A 131 -9.21 12.73 11.33
CA MET A 131 -7.78 12.83 11.59
C MET A 131 -7.35 14.30 11.59
N ASP A 132 -6.45 14.66 12.50
CA ASP A 132 -5.81 15.98 12.50
C ASP A 132 -5.12 16.23 11.14
N PRO A 133 -5.32 17.40 10.49
CA PRO A 133 -4.63 17.74 9.25
C PRO A 133 -3.11 17.53 9.29
N ASP A 134 -2.45 17.78 10.41
CA ASP A 134 -1.00 17.60 10.58
C ASP A 134 -0.58 16.12 10.56
N MET A 135 -1.51 15.19 10.80
CA MET A 135 -1.28 13.74 10.76
C MET A 135 -1.51 13.12 9.38
N LYS A 136 -2.10 13.86 8.42
CA LYS A 136 -2.31 13.37 7.05
C LYS A 136 -1.04 12.82 6.38
N PRO A 137 0.13 13.48 6.46
CA PRO A 137 1.35 12.94 5.86
C PRO A 137 1.76 11.59 6.44
N PHE A 138 1.51 11.34 7.73
CA PHE A 138 1.81 10.06 8.39
C PHE A 138 0.80 8.97 8.04
N TRP A 139 -0.47 9.31 7.88
CA TRP A 139 -1.46 8.40 7.30
C TRP A 139 -1.08 7.99 5.87
N HIS A 140 -0.71 8.94 5.02
CA HIS A 140 -0.24 8.67 3.66
C HIS A 140 1.01 7.79 3.66
N LEU A 141 1.97 8.09 4.53
CA LEU A 141 3.17 7.26 4.69
C LEU A 141 2.81 5.84 5.15
N GLY A 142 1.80 5.69 6.02
CA GLY A 142 1.21 4.41 6.38
C GLY A 142 0.59 3.66 5.20
N ILE A 143 -0.13 4.34 4.30
CA ILE A 143 -0.64 3.73 3.05
C ILE A 143 0.52 3.25 2.16
N VAL A 144 1.58 4.05 2.05
CA VAL A 144 2.77 3.69 1.25
C VAL A 144 3.48 2.47 1.85
N ALA A 145 3.76 2.47 3.16
CA ALA A 145 4.37 1.34 3.85
C ALA A 145 3.49 0.08 3.77
N ALA A 146 2.18 0.22 3.98
CA ALA A 146 1.20 -0.84 3.80
C ALA A 146 1.24 -1.43 2.38
N SER A 147 1.50 -0.63 1.35
CA SER A 147 1.57 -1.09 -0.03
C SER A 147 2.71 -2.07 -0.29
N PHE A 148 3.80 -2.04 0.48
CA PHE A 148 4.85 -3.07 0.42
C PHE A 148 4.38 -4.44 0.92
N VAL A 149 3.55 -4.44 1.98
CA VAL A 149 2.92 -5.66 2.50
C VAL A 149 1.86 -6.13 1.52
N MET A 150 0.93 -5.25 1.13
CA MET A 150 -0.15 -5.60 0.21
C MET A 150 0.39 -6.09 -1.13
N LEU A 151 1.47 -5.51 -1.67
CA LEU A 151 2.09 -6.01 -2.88
C LEU A 151 2.63 -7.43 -2.69
N SER A 152 3.39 -7.71 -1.61
CA SER A 152 3.98 -9.03 -1.43
C SER A 152 2.97 -10.13 -1.13
N GLU A 153 1.92 -9.81 -0.38
CA GLU A 153 0.92 -10.78 0.06
C GLU A 153 -0.21 -10.98 -0.95
N SER A 154 -0.26 -10.16 -2.01
CA SER A 154 -1.35 -10.21 -2.99
C SER A 154 -1.30 -11.48 -3.83
N ASN A 155 -2.47 -12.06 -4.06
CA ASN A 155 -2.71 -13.10 -5.06
C ASN A 155 -4.08 -12.89 -5.73
N GLU A 156 -4.47 -13.76 -6.65
CA GLU A 156 -5.73 -13.61 -7.39
C GLU A 156 -7.00 -13.68 -6.51
N LYS A 157 -6.87 -14.15 -5.26
CA LYS A 157 -7.95 -14.33 -4.28
C LYS A 157 -8.02 -13.23 -3.22
N THR A 158 -7.11 -12.26 -3.23
CA THR A 158 -7.05 -11.18 -2.23
C THR A 158 -7.45 -9.84 -2.82
N LEU A 159 -7.96 -8.94 -2.00
CA LEU A 159 -8.20 -7.53 -2.35
C LEU A 159 -7.91 -6.66 -1.14
N TYR A 160 -6.66 -6.30 -0.94
CA TYR A 160 -6.25 -5.55 0.24
C TYR A 160 -6.49 -4.04 0.13
N ASN A 161 -6.86 -3.44 1.26
CA ASN A 161 -6.88 -2.00 1.49
C ASN A 161 -6.27 -1.71 2.87
N THR A 162 -5.64 -0.54 3.01
CA THR A 162 -5.29 -0.02 4.34
C THR A 162 -6.56 0.44 5.03
N ALA A 163 -6.90 -0.18 6.16
CA ALA A 163 -8.05 0.22 6.98
C ALA A 163 -7.67 1.35 7.94
N GLN A 164 -6.53 1.21 8.61
CA GLN A 164 -6.08 2.13 9.64
C GLN A 164 -4.57 1.97 9.90
N VAL A 165 -3.90 3.04 10.32
CA VAL A 165 -2.66 2.97 11.08
C VAL A 165 -3.05 3.00 12.56
N ALA A 166 -3.00 1.85 13.21
CA ALA A 166 -3.34 1.73 14.63
C ALA A 166 -2.35 2.50 15.51
N GLN A 167 -1.06 2.47 15.16
CA GLN A 167 -0.02 3.24 15.82
C GLN A 167 1.09 3.62 14.84
N VAL A 168 1.63 4.81 14.99
CA VAL A 168 2.88 5.27 14.39
C VAL A 168 3.79 5.81 15.48
N THR A 169 5.06 5.42 15.43
CA THR A 169 6.11 5.99 16.27
C THR A 169 7.34 6.25 15.42
N GLN A 170 7.79 7.50 15.39
CA GLN A 170 9.08 7.87 14.85
C GLN A 170 10.17 7.42 15.81
N LEU A 171 11.20 6.77 15.28
CA LEU A 171 12.41 6.40 15.98
C LEU A 171 13.51 7.42 15.68
N GLU A 172 14.63 7.33 16.39
CA GLU A 172 15.80 8.16 16.08
C GLU A 172 16.19 8.02 14.62
N THR A 173 16.43 9.16 13.98
CA THR A 173 16.89 9.26 12.60
C THR A 173 18.20 8.50 12.44
N GLU A 174 18.29 7.66 11.42
CA GLU A 174 19.45 6.81 11.16
C GLU A 174 19.87 6.97 9.70
N ASN A 175 21.17 7.15 9.44
CA ASN A 175 21.72 7.30 8.09
C ASN A 175 20.99 8.35 7.24
N ASP A 176 20.73 9.52 7.83
CA ASP A 176 19.97 10.62 7.20
C ASP A 176 18.57 10.24 6.69
N GLN A 177 17.94 9.22 7.26
CA GLN A 177 16.57 8.85 6.97
C GLN A 177 15.73 8.83 8.24
N LEU A 178 14.51 9.35 8.16
CA LEU A 178 13.55 9.23 9.24
C LEU A 178 13.16 7.76 9.36
N LYS A 179 13.14 7.24 10.57
CA LYS A 179 12.84 5.84 10.86
C LYS A 179 11.51 5.75 11.60
N PHE A 180 10.69 4.78 11.25
CA PHE A 180 9.37 4.63 11.85
C PHE A 180 9.03 3.18 12.12
N ASN A 181 8.32 2.97 13.23
CA ASN A 181 7.60 1.74 13.51
C ASN A 181 6.09 2.01 13.38
N TYR A 182 5.41 1.22 12.56
CA TYR A 182 3.98 1.33 12.31
C TYR A 182 3.28 0.02 12.65
N ASP A 183 2.13 0.13 13.32
CA ASP A 183 1.14 -0.92 13.47
C ASP A 183 -0.02 -0.61 12.51
N ILE A 184 -0.19 -1.43 11.48
CA ILE A 184 -1.09 -1.21 10.34
C ILE A 184 -2.17 -2.28 10.31
N LEU A 185 -3.41 -1.86 10.13
CA LEU A 185 -4.55 -2.74 9.88
C LEU A 185 -4.86 -2.79 8.38
N LEU A 186 -4.77 -3.98 7.80
CA LEU A 186 -5.12 -4.25 6.41
C LEU A 186 -6.47 -4.97 6.36
N HIS A 187 -7.39 -4.50 5.53
CA HIS A 187 -8.64 -5.18 5.24
C HIS A 187 -8.51 -5.94 3.92
N ASP A 188 -8.66 -7.27 3.96
CA ASP A 188 -8.92 -8.05 2.76
C ASP A 188 -10.41 -8.03 2.44
N MET A 189 -10.79 -7.29 1.41
CA MET A 189 -12.18 -7.15 1.00
C MET A 189 -12.78 -8.47 0.48
N VAL A 190 -11.96 -9.47 0.12
CA VAL A 190 -12.49 -10.77 -0.34
C VAL A 190 -12.93 -11.63 0.84
N SER A 191 -12.06 -11.79 1.84
CA SER A 191 -12.34 -12.60 3.03
C SER A 191 -13.07 -11.82 4.13
N GLN A 192 -13.14 -10.49 4.04
CA GLN A 192 -13.63 -9.57 5.06
C GLN A 192 -12.80 -9.58 6.36
N GLU A 193 -11.53 -9.99 6.26
CA GLU A 193 -10.65 -10.09 7.41
C GLU A 193 -9.81 -8.82 7.61
N ILE A 194 -9.63 -8.42 8.86
CA ILE A 194 -8.67 -7.40 9.28
C ILE A 194 -7.41 -8.08 9.78
N MET A 195 -6.28 -7.82 9.12
CA MET A 195 -4.97 -8.32 9.51
C MET A 195 -4.15 -7.20 10.12
N HIS A 196 -3.44 -7.52 11.19
CA HIS A 196 -2.57 -6.58 11.89
C HIS A 196 -1.11 -6.85 11.50
N TRP A 197 -0.44 -5.82 10.97
CA TRP A 197 0.96 -5.87 10.56
C TRP A 197 1.78 -4.84 11.31
N LYS A 198 2.92 -5.25 11.85
CA LYS A 198 4.01 -4.34 12.24
C LYS A 198 4.92 -4.11 11.07
N VAL A 199 5.29 -2.86 10.82
CA VAL A 199 6.18 -2.47 9.73
C VAL A 199 7.21 -1.47 10.23
N LEU A 200 8.48 -1.86 10.16
CA LEU A 200 9.62 -0.99 10.41
C LEU A 200 10.20 -0.53 9.08
N PHE A 201 10.30 0.77 8.87
CA PHE A 201 10.82 1.32 7.62
C PHE A 201 11.55 2.64 7.83
N THR A 202 12.35 3.02 6.83
CA THR A 202 12.97 4.33 6.73
C THR A 202 12.38 5.12 5.58
N TRP A 203 12.48 6.45 5.66
CA TRP A 203 12.05 7.36 4.61
C TRP A 203 12.93 8.61 4.54
N SER A 204 13.24 9.02 3.31
CA SER A 204 13.70 10.36 2.97
C SER A 204 13.16 10.77 1.60
N PRO A 205 13.17 12.07 1.26
CA PRO A 205 12.74 12.55 -0.06
C PRO A 205 13.54 11.94 -1.22
N SER A 206 14.84 11.66 -1.01
CA SER A 206 15.73 11.12 -2.04
C SER A 206 15.60 9.61 -2.22
N GLU A 207 15.39 8.87 -1.14
CA GLU A 207 15.41 7.40 -1.14
C GLU A 207 14.01 6.77 -1.17
N GLY A 208 12.96 7.55 -0.90
CA GLY A 208 11.60 7.05 -0.75
C GLY A 208 11.45 6.16 0.50
N VAL A 209 10.38 5.37 0.53
CA VAL A 209 10.14 4.41 1.63
C VAL A 209 10.94 3.14 1.41
N LYS A 210 11.66 2.71 2.45
CA LYS A 210 12.39 1.43 2.48
C LYS A 210 11.95 0.60 3.68
N VAL A 211 11.18 -0.46 3.42
CA VAL A 211 10.76 -1.40 4.46
C VAL A 211 11.95 -2.26 4.88
N LEU A 212 12.28 -2.19 6.17
CA LEU A 212 13.36 -2.96 6.80
C LEU A 212 12.85 -4.29 7.33
N GLN A 213 11.70 -4.26 8.01
CA GLN A 213 11.06 -5.43 8.59
C GLN A 213 9.55 -5.30 8.49
N LYS A 214 8.87 -6.43 8.36
CA LYS A 214 7.42 -6.53 8.44
C LYS A 214 7.04 -7.85 9.08
N GLU A 215 6.05 -7.83 9.96
CA GLU A 215 5.58 -8.98 10.69
C GLU A 215 4.06 -8.94 10.79
N GLN A 216 3.39 -10.02 10.42
CA GLN A 216 1.96 -10.17 10.68
C GLN A 216 1.78 -10.63 12.12
N LEU A 217 1.06 -9.84 12.92
CA LEU A 217 0.74 -10.22 14.29
C LEU A 217 -0.36 -11.29 14.32
N PRO A 218 -0.30 -12.21 15.29
CA PRO A 218 -1.39 -13.14 15.55
C PRO A 218 -2.69 -12.38 15.80
N ARG A 219 -3.82 -12.97 15.43
CA ARG A 219 -5.11 -12.46 15.86
C ARG A 219 -5.17 -12.53 17.39
N CYS A 220 -5.34 -11.39 18.04
CA CYS A 220 -5.81 -11.40 19.41
C CYS A 220 -7.23 -11.95 19.41
N HIS A 221 -7.39 -13.22 19.77
CA HIS A 221 -8.67 -13.75 20.19
C HIS A 221 -9.04 -13.09 21.53
N CYS A 222 -9.54 -11.85 21.48
CA CYS A 222 -10.12 -11.18 22.64
C CYS A 222 -11.41 -11.90 23.04
N GLY A 223 -11.25 -12.98 23.81
CA GLY A 223 -12.33 -13.89 24.15
C GLY A 223 -11.96 -15.02 25.11
N ARG A 224 -10.97 -14.83 25.99
CA ARG A 224 -10.90 -15.52 27.28
C ARG A 224 -10.39 -14.54 28.32
N LEU A 225 -11.33 -13.85 28.97
CA LEU A 225 -11.07 -13.40 30.34
C LEU A 225 -10.64 -14.65 31.12
N PRO A 226 -9.54 -14.62 31.88
CA PRO A 226 -9.24 -15.72 32.79
C PRO A 226 -10.45 -15.86 33.72
N ASN A 227 -11.07 -17.04 33.72
CA ASN A 227 -12.09 -17.38 34.71
C ASN A 227 -11.47 -17.15 36.09
N LYS A 228 -11.86 -16.07 36.75
CA LYS A 228 -11.76 -15.99 38.19
C LYS A 228 -12.91 -16.82 38.74
N ASN A 229 -12.58 -18.01 39.21
CA ASN A 229 -13.21 -18.71 40.35
C ASN A 229 -12.25 -19.81 40.80
#